data_AF-A0A7Y3U9X7-F1
#
_entry.id   AF-A0A7Y3U9X7-F1
#
_cell.length_a   1.000
_cell.length_b   1.000
_cell.length_c   1.000
_cell.angle_alpha   90.00
_cell.angle_beta   90.00
_cell.angle_gamma   90.00
#
_symmetry.space_group_name_H-M   'P 1'
#
loop_
_entity.id
_entity.type
_entity.pdbx_description
1 polymer ?
#
loop_
_entity_poly.entity_id
_entity_poly.type
_entity_poly.pdbx_seq_one_letter_code
_entity_poly.pdbx_strand_id
1 'polypeptide(L)'
;MREQTDSSQLAARVQQIEEQLGPGTGVYWFGYRDPTLLYYLGQPVETIEGMSALLEVQQQDSGDPVLVLADRRLWDKAVARFPELPEMYRVVDTVRFWPTRQIMLMVPVGE
;
A
#
# COMPACT_ATOMS: atom_id res chain seq x y z
N MET A 1 9.45 26.35 3.84
CA MET A 1 8.14 25.65 3.74
C MET A 1 8.43 24.17 3.84
N ARG A 2 7.90 23.46 4.84
CA ARG A 2 7.93 21.99 4.84
C ARG A 2 6.79 21.54 3.93
N GLU A 3 7.11 20.84 2.85
CA GLU A 3 6.10 20.26 1.95
C GLU A 3 5.14 19.41 2.79
N GLN A 4 3.90 19.86 2.84
CA GLN A 4 2.81 19.19 3.54
C GLN A 4 2.32 18.12 2.59
N THR A 5 2.55 16.84 2.91
CA THR A 5 2.01 15.76 2.11
C THR A 5 0.59 15.47 2.55
N ASP A 6 -0.35 15.87 1.70
CA ASP A 6 -1.78 15.60 1.80
C ASP A 6 -2.18 14.42 0.90
N SER A 7 -3.46 14.04 0.92
CA SER A 7 -3.98 12.90 0.16
C SER A 7 -3.75 13.03 -1.34
N SER A 8 -3.61 14.24 -1.87
CA SER A 8 -3.33 14.47 -3.30
C SER A 8 -1.91 14.08 -3.68
N GLN A 9 -0.93 14.34 -2.81
CA GLN A 9 0.45 13.92 -3.04
C GLN A 9 0.63 12.41 -2.87
N LEU A 10 -0.06 11.79 -1.91
CA LEU A 10 -0.08 10.33 -1.81
C LEU A 10 -0.71 9.70 -3.05
N ALA A 11 -1.82 10.26 -3.57
CA ALA A 11 -2.44 9.80 -4.81
C ALA A 11 -1.48 9.89 -5.99
N ALA A 12 -0.80 11.02 -6.15
CA ALA A 12 0.18 11.21 -7.22
C ALA A 12 1.33 10.18 -7.15
N ARG A 13 1.77 9.84 -5.93
CA ARG A 13 2.80 8.79 -5.74
C ARG A 13 2.31 7.41 -6.09
N VAL A 14 1.08 7.08 -5.72
CA VAL A 14 0.43 5.82 -6.07
C VAL A 14 0.34 5.71 -7.60
N GLN A 15 -0.20 6.72 -8.27
CA GLN A 15 -0.30 6.76 -9.74
C GLN A 15 1.07 6.61 -10.43
N GLN A 16 2.10 7.29 -9.93
CA GLN A 16 3.47 7.17 -10.47
C GLN A 16 4.03 5.74 -10.35
N ILE A 17 3.69 5.01 -9.28
CA ILE A 17 4.12 3.63 -9.10
C ILE A 17 3.28 2.68 -9.96
N GLU A 18 1.98 2.91 -10.08
CA GLU A 18 1.10 2.15 -10.97
C GLU A 18 1.55 2.24 -12.43
N GLU A 19 1.96 3.43 -12.90
CA GLU A 19 2.55 3.61 -14.23
C GLU A 19 3.80 2.76 -14.47
N GLN A 20 4.56 2.45 -13.41
CA GLN A 20 5.77 1.61 -13.48
C GLN A 20 5.44 0.12 -13.39
N LEU A 21 4.39 -0.26 -12.65
CA LEU A 21 3.97 -1.64 -12.47
C LEU A 21 3.18 -2.16 -13.67
N GLY A 22 2.37 -1.30 -14.29
CA GLY A 22 1.57 -1.60 -15.46
C GLY A 22 0.07 -1.34 -15.27
N PRO A 23 -0.69 -1.32 -16.38
CA PRO A 23 -2.13 -1.14 -16.33
C PRO A 23 -2.79 -2.29 -15.55
N GLY A 24 -3.89 -2.00 -14.87
CA GLY A 24 -4.64 -3.01 -14.10
C GLY A 24 -4.07 -3.28 -12.70
N THR A 25 -3.14 -2.45 -12.21
CA THR A 25 -2.60 -2.61 -10.86
C THR A 25 -3.72 -2.61 -9.81
N GLY A 26 -3.85 -3.71 -9.09
CA GLY A 26 -4.77 -3.81 -7.94
C GLY A 26 -4.23 -3.02 -6.77
N VAL A 27 -4.99 -2.03 -6.29
CA VAL A 27 -4.59 -1.18 -5.18
C VAL A 27 -5.30 -1.61 -3.90
N TYR A 28 -4.53 -1.82 -2.83
CA TYR A 28 -5.04 -2.33 -1.55
C TYR A 28 -4.61 -1.49 -0.36
N TRP A 29 -5.47 -1.40 0.65
CA TRP A 29 -5.20 -0.74 1.93
C TRP A 29 -4.91 -1.75 3.02
N PHE A 30 -3.83 -1.52 3.78
CA PHE A 30 -3.56 -2.26 5.00
C PHE A 30 -3.47 -1.33 6.22
N GLY A 31 -4.49 -1.42 7.08
CA GLY A 31 -4.49 -0.71 8.37
C GLY A 31 -4.82 0.78 8.31
N TYR A 32 -5.17 1.30 7.14
CA TYR A 32 -5.54 2.70 6.95
C TYR A 32 -6.64 2.81 5.90
N ARG A 33 -7.50 3.82 6.03
CA ARG A 33 -8.56 4.12 5.08
C ARG A 33 -8.65 5.64 4.94
N ASP A 34 -8.56 6.12 3.70
CA ASP A 34 -8.73 7.53 3.37
C ASP A 34 -9.70 7.69 2.21
N PRO A 35 -10.95 8.09 2.49
CA PRO A 35 -11.92 8.37 1.44
C PRO A 35 -11.47 9.46 0.46
N THR A 36 -10.64 10.39 0.90
CA THR A 36 -10.12 11.49 0.06
C THR A 36 -9.14 10.96 -0.97
N LEU A 37 -8.35 9.94 -0.60
CA LEU A 37 -7.43 9.28 -1.52
C LEU A 37 -8.19 8.62 -2.68
N LEU A 38 -9.35 8.01 -2.42
CA LEU A 38 -10.21 7.42 -3.47
C LEU A 38 -10.65 8.46 -4.50
N TYR A 39 -11.00 9.66 -4.04
CA TYR A 39 -11.40 10.77 -4.93
C TYR A 39 -10.29 11.13 -5.91
N TYR A 40 -9.03 11.18 -5.45
CA TYR A 40 -7.88 11.52 -6.31
C TYR A 40 -7.40 10.36 -7.18
N LEU A 41 -7.49 9.13 -6.69
CA LEU A 41 -7.09 7.95 -7.46
C LEU A 41 -8.06 7.63 -8.59
N GLY A 42 -9.35 7.97 -8.44
CA GLY A 42 -10.36 7.74 -9.48
C GLY A 42 -10.68 6.26 -9.71
N GLN A 43 -10.23 5.37 -8.83
CA GLN A 43 -10.41 3.93 -8.89
C GLN A 43 -10.75 3.35 -7.52
N PRO A 44 -11.40 2.17 -7.46
CA PRO A 44 -11.61 1.49 -6.19
C PRO A 44 -10.29 1.10 -5.57
N VAL A 45 -10.22 1.20 -4.23
CA VAL A 45 -9.13 0.64 -3.45
C VAL A 45 -9.72 -0.35 -2.47
N GLU A 46 -9.24 -1.59 -2.54
CA GLU A 46 -9.74 -2.69 -1.72
C GLU A 46 -9.11 -2.64 -0.34
N THR A 47 -9.86 -3.04 0.70
CA THR A 47 -9.34 -3.04 2.07
C THR A 47 -8.94 -4.45 2.46
N ILE A 48 -7.70 -4.61 2.92
CA ILE A 48 -7.20 -5.84 3.52
C ILE A 48 -7.64 -5.86 4.99
N GLU A 49 -8.71 -6.60 5.28
CA GLU A 49 -9.24 -6.74 6.63
C GLU A 49 -8.47 -7.83 7.41
N GLY A 50 -7.43 -7.39 8.13
CA GLY A 50 -6.68 -8.24 9.04
C GLY A 50 -5.30 -8.63 8.53
N MET A 51 -4.46 -9.10 9.45
CA MET A 51 -3.04 -9.35 9.18
C MET A 51 -2.80 -10.57 8.28
N SER A 52 -3.68 -11.58 8.33
CA SER A 52 -3.59 -12.79 7.49
C SER A 52 -3.92 -12.51 6.03
N ALA A 53 -4.74 -11.50 5.74
CA ALA A 53 -5.11 -11.16 4.37
C ALA A 53 -3.94 -10.57 3.55
N LEU A 54 -2.85 -10.13 4.19
CA LEU A 54 -1.58 -9.87 3.48
C LEU A 54 -1.01 -11.16 2.86
N LEU A 55 -1.11 -12.30 3.55
CA LEU A 55 -0.65 -13.57 2.98
C LEU A 55 -1.52 -13.98 1.79
N GLU A 56 -2.82 -13.71 1.85
CA GLU A 56 -3.77 -14.00 0.76
C GLU A 56 -3.51 -13.12 -0.47
N VAL A 57 -3.27 -11.81 -0.29
CA VAL A 57 -2.94 -10.89 -1.38
C VAL A 57 -1.64 -11.28 -2.08
N GLN A 58 -0.65 -11.81 -1.37
CA GLN A 58 0.57 -12.31 -2.01
C GLN A 58 0.35 -13.61 -2.81
N GLN A 59 -0.59 -14.45 -2.37
CA GLN A 59 -0.92 -15.72 -3.03
C GLN A 59 -1.95 -15.57 -4.16
N GLN A 60 -2.52 -14.38 -4.32
CA GLN A 60 -3.51 -14.12 -5.34
C GLN A 60 -2.85 -14.10 -6.72
N ASP A 61 -3.04 -15.20 -7.45
CA ASP A 61 -2.58 -15.37 -8.84
C ASP A 61 -3.55 -14.67 -9.80
N SER A 62 -3.58 -13.33 -9.77
CA SER A 62 -4.42 -12.53 -10.68
C SER A 62 -3.72 -12.26 -12.02
N GLY A 63 -2.40 -12.47 -12.12
CA GLY A 63 -1.59 -12.02 -13.24
C GLY A 63 -1.42 -10.49 -13.33
N ASP A 64 -2.17 -9.74 -12.52
CA ASP A 64 -2.13 -8.28 -12.44
C ASP A 64 -1.16 -7.84 -11.33
N PRO A 65 -0.40 -6.75 -11.54
CA PRO A 65 0.44 -6.18 -10.50
C PRO A 65 -0.38 -5.72 -9.29
N VAL A 66 0.23 -5.77 -8.10
CA VAL A 66 -0.43 -5.41 -6.84
C VAL A 66 0.37 -4.32 -6.12
N LEU A 67 -0.33 -3.30 -5.62
CA LEU A 67 0.21 -2.25 -4.78
C LEU A 67 -0.53 -2.16 -3.45
N VAL A 68 0.19 -2.38 -2.35
CA VAL A 68 -0.32 -2.29 -0.99
C VAL A 68 0.12 -0.99 -0.33
N LEU A 69 -0.85 -0.22 0.17
CA LEU A 69 -0.66 0.97 1.00
C LEU A 69 -0.79 0.59 2.47
N ALA A 70 0.33 0.42 3.16
CA ALA A 70 0.35 -0.02 4.55
C ALA A 70 0.69 1.11 5.52
N ASP A 71 -0.11 1.28 6.57
CA ASP A 71 0.31 2.08 7.71
C ASP A 71 1.49 1.41 8.43
N ARG A 72 2.58 2.15 8.64
CA ARG A 72 3.83 1.64 9.23
C ARG A 72 3.62 0.96 10.57
N ARG A 73 2.79 1.52 11.46
CA ARG A 73 2.61 0.98 12.81
C ARG A 73 1.88 -0.36 12.78
N LEU A 74 0.92 -0.51 11.86
CA LEU A 74 0.18 -1.76 11.70
C LEU A 74 1.01 -2.80 10.96
N TRP A 75 1.83 -2.38 9.99
CA TRP A 75 2.82 -3.25 9.38
C TRP A 75 3.80 -3.83 10.40
N ASP A 76 4.41 -2.99 11.25
CA ASP A 76 5.36 -3.46 12.26
C ASP A 76 4.71 -4.48 13.22
N LYS A 77 3.41 -4.31 13.54
CA LYS A 77 2.64 -5.30 14.31
C LYS A 77 2.37 -6.58 13.53
N ALA A 78 2.09 -6.48 12.23
CA ALA A 78 1.89 -7.64 11.37
C ALA A 78 3.18 -8.46 11.26
N VAL A 79 4.33 -7.81 11.02
CA VAL A 79 5.65 -8.45 10.96
C VAL A 79 6.01 -9.14 12.28
N ALA A 80 5.70 -8.52 13.42
CA ALA A 80 5.92 -9.15 14.72
C ALA A 80 5.09 -10.44 14.91
N ARG A 81 3.96 -10.57 14.21
CA ARG A 81 3.09 -11.75 14.24
C ARG A 81 3.43 -12.77 13.14
N PHE A 82 3.85 -12.30 11.98
CA PHE A 82 4.19 -13.05 10.78
C PHE A 82 5.56 -12.57 10.26
N PRO A 83 6.66 -13.11 10.81
CA PRO A 83 8.02 -12.67 10.48
C PRO A 83 8.44 -12.87 9.02
N GLU A 84 7.70 -13.69 8.26
CA GLU A 84 7.91 -13.94 6.83
C GLU A 84 7.48 -12.77 5.92
N LEU A 85 6.61 -11.87 6.41
CA LEU A 85 6.07 -10.76 5.61
C LEU A 85 7.12 -9.84 4.95
N PRO A 86 8.25 -9.49 5.58
CA PRO A 86 9.30 -8.70 4.94
C PRO A 86 10.00 -9.42 3.78
N GLU A 87 9.99 -10.76 3.76
CA GLU A 87 10.51 -11.54 2.64
C GLU A 87 9.50 -11.65 1.50
N MET A 88 8.22 -11.40 1.79
CA MET A 88 7.09 -11.46 0.85
C MET A 88 6.70 -10.11 0.25
N TYR A 89 7.23 -9.00 0.77
CA TYR A 89 6.90 -7.65 0.32
C TYR A 89 8.13 -6.77 0.19
N ARG A 90 8.22 -6.06 -0.93
CA ARG A 90 9.22 -5.02 -1.16
C ARG A 90 8.58 -3.65 -0.99
N VAL A 91 9.15 -2.85 -0.09
CA VAL A 91 8.80 -1.42 0.03
C VAL A 91 9.39 -0.67 -1.15
N VAL A 92 8.54 -0.01 -1.94
CA VAL A 92 8.95 0.76 -3.13
C VAL A 92 9.00 2.26 -2.85
N ASP A 93 8.18 2.77 -1.94
CA ASP A 93 8.27 4.14 -1.44
C ASP A 93 7.66 4.25 -0.03
N THR A 94 7.93 5.36 0.63
CA THR A 94 7.40 5.67 1.96
C THR A 94 6.98 7.13 2.02
N VAL A 95 5.69 7.34 2.26
CA VAL A 95 5.07 8.65 2.28
C VAL A 95 4.70 9.02 3.71
N ARG A 96 5.16 10.17 4.19
CA ARG A 96 4.80 10.65 5.52
C ARG A 96 3.51 11.45 5.45
N PHE A 97 2.46 10.93 6.08
CA PHE A 97 1.14 11.55 6.14
C PHE A 97 0.92 12.22 7.50
N TRP A 98 0.71 13.53 7.51
CA TRP A 98 0.61 14.33 8.74
C TRP A 98 -0.63 13.94 9.58
N PRO A 99 -0.59 14.03 10.93
CA PRO A 99 0.51 14.47 11.79
C PRO A 99 1.56 13.41 12.12
N THR A 100 1.27 12.11 11.97
CA THR A 100 2.16 11.06 12.49
C THR A 100 2.12 9.75 11.71
N ARG A 101 1.36 9.68 10.61
CA ARG A 101 1.23 8.45 9.84
C ARG A 101 2.34 8.35 8.81
N GLN A 102 2.74 7.13 8.53
CA GLN A 102 3.72 6.83 7.51
C GLN A 102 3.12 5.69 6.72
N ILE A 103 2.80 5.96 5.47
CA ILE A 103 2.20 5.01 4.56
C ILE A 103 3.33 4.45 3.71
N MET A 104 3.54 3.15 3.80
CA MET A 104 4.48 2.43 2.95
C MET A 104 3.74 1.95 1.72
N LEU A 105 4.32 2.21 0.56
CA LEU A 105 3.88 1.68 -0.72
C LEU A 105 4.71 0.43 -0.96
N MET A 106 4.05 -0.72 -1.04
CA MET A 106 4.69 -2.02 -1.05
C MET A 106 4.12 -2.87 -2.16
N VAL A 107 4.97 -3.67 -2.79
CA VAL A 107 4.57 -4.66 -3.79
C VAL A 107 4.90 -6.05 -3.25
N PRO A 108 4.04 -7.05 -3.44
CA PRO A 108 4.41 -8.43 -3.15
C PRO A 108 5.67 -8.81 -3.94
N VAL A 109 6.51 -9.65 -3.36
CA VAL A 109 7.56 -10.35 -4.09
C VAL A 109 7.12 -11.80 -4.27
N GLY A 110 6.97 -12.19 -5.53
CA GLY A 110 6.72 -13.53 -5.99
C GLY A 110 7.58 -13.72 -7.24
N GLU A 111 8.22 -14.88 -7.36
CA GLU A 111 9.10 -15.23 -8.48
C GLU A 111 8.40 -15.14 -9.84
#